data_AF-A0A3N5HWJ9-F1
#
_entry.id   AF-A0A3N5HWJ9-F1
#
_cell.length_a   1.000
_cell.length_b   1.000
_cell.length_c   1.000
_cell.angle_alpha   90.00
_cell.angle_beta   90.00
_cell.angle_gamma   90.00
#
_symmetry.space_group_name_H-M   'P 1'
#
loop_
_entity.id
_entity.type
_entity.pdbx_description
1 polymer ?
#
loop_
_entity_poly.entity_id
_entity_poly.type
_entity_poly.pdbx_seq_one_letter_code
_entity_poly.pdbx_strand_id
1 'polypeptide(L)'
;MSGTCVILELCLTALAVSAQRGDRVDLGRLQTGATVSFVRVDGGEWGIHISEGTAPEVAQGKPARIEIVQAGKERREFAAGYRTVERSDSGIDALAEIAYGAGAVFRVQDRWSLNGAVVAVSRKVEVRGNAPGGFNSSLVFTLDPSVQWHDVSYLAPGALYGDSAYNGERSPGGTLNYSARRFLMREDMLPAPLFALSFSNGTSVAMLDPAPWGESTVEETKLSSDVMTDERFQFGTLGAWQAPGRPIEFGFQFPGTAAVYAFGPNASTEPRWIRRFHPIAQGVAHGYAVSFRFGIGESFRDVIRNSWRWAWNALDPAVTTIDLELVRRVLTDHLVAQAATIDGRTAIPFAVATFDTSRPQWNWTMAAMGFVSKNI
;
A
#
# COMPACT_ATOMS: atom_id res chain seq x y z
N MET A 1 71.62 42.36 -7.70
CA MET A 1 70.33 43.02 -7.42
C MET A 1 69.27 42.26 -8.18
N SER A 2 68.42 41.58 -7.43
CA SER A 2 67.51 40.52 -7.87
C SER A 2 66.27 41.12 -8.54
N GLY A 3 65.94 40.64 -9.74
CA GLY A 3 64.68 40.93 -10.41
C GLY A 3 63.63 39.89 -9.99
N THR A 4 62.54 40.35 -9.41
CA THR A 4 61.45 39.49 -8.95
C THR A 4 60.35 39.47 -10.01
N CYS A 5 60.22 38.34 -10.70
CA CYS A 5 59.11 38.04 -11.60
C CYS A 5 58.01 37.37 -10.75
N VAL A 6 56.85 38.01 -10.65
CA VAL A 6 55.68 37.48 -9.92
C VAL A 6 54.94 36.52 -10.85
N ILE A 7 55.00 35.22 -10.56
CA ILE A 7 54.19 34.19 -11.20
C ILE A 7 52.85 34.13 -10.48
N LEU A 8 51.78 34.42 -11.21
CA LEU A 8 50.39 34.28 -10.77
C LEU A 8 49.99 32.80 -10.93
N GLU A 9 49.87 32.05 -9.83
CA GLU A 9 49.33 30.69 -9.85
C GLU A 9 47.80 30.74 -9.98
N LEU A 10 47.28 30.26 -11.12
CA LEU A 10 45.87 29.93 -11.30
C LEU A 10 45.55 28.63 -10.55
N CYS A 11 44.80 28.73 -9.44
CA CYS A 11 44.12 27.57 -8.85
C CYS A 11 42.93 27.16 -9.72
N LEU A 12 43.14 26.21 -10.63
CA LEU A 12 42.06 25.46 -11.27
C LEU A 12 41.49 24.45 -10.27
N THR A 13 40.37 24.80 -9.64
CA THR A 13 39.52 23.83 -8.93
C THR A 13 38.89 22.88 -9.95
N ALA A 14 39.41 21.66 -10.03
CA ALA A 14 38.80 20.58 -10.79
C ALA A 14 37.45 20.20 -10.16
N LEU A 15 36.35 20.66 -10.75
CA LEU A 15 35.05 20.03 -10.56
C LEU A 15 35.13 18.64 -11.18
N ALA A 16 35.26 17.62 -10.34
CA ALA A 16 35.07 16.24 -10.74
C ALA A 16 33.60 16.05 -11.12
N VAL A 17 33.27 16.35 -12.37
CA VAL A 17 32.05 15.84 -13.00
C VAL A 17 32.27 14.34 -13.13
N SER A 18 31.72 13.58 -12.18
CA SER A 18 31.57 12.14 -12.34
C SER A 18 30.74 11.92 -13.60
N ALA A 19 31.39 11.43 -14.65
CA ALA A 19 30.72 10.98 -15.85
C ALA A 19 29.87 9.74 -15.48
N GLN A 20 28.60 9.96 -15.14
CA GLN A 20 27.62 8.88 -15.10
C GLN A 20 27.58 8.24 -16.49
N ARG A 21 27.78 6.92 -16.55
CA ARG A 21 27.51 6.12 -17.76
C ARG A 21 26.11 6.48 -18.22
N GLY A 22 25.91 6.87 -19.47
CA GLY A 22 24.64 7.44 -20.00
C GLY A 22 23.37 6.56 -19.86
N ASP A 23 23.52 5.37 -19.27
CA ASP A 23 22.50 4.37 -19.02
C ASP A 23 22.20 4.16 -17.53
N ARG A 24 22.80 4.94 -16.61
CA ARG A 24 22.54 4.83 -15.16
C ARG A 24 22.54 6.19 -14.45
N VAL A 25 21.52 6.43 -13.63
CA VAL A 25 21.42 7.59 -12.73
C VAL A 25 21.14 7.08 -11.31
N ASP A 26 22.08 7.29 -10.39
CA ASP A 26 21.89 6.87 -8.99
C ASP A 26 21.07 7.92 -8.22
N LEU A 27 20.04 7.46 -7.49
CA LEU A 27 19.32 8.24 -6.48
C LEU A 27 20.17 8.36 -5.21
N GLY A 28 20.83 7.28 -4.82
CA GLY A 28 21.69 7.24 -3.64
C GLY A 28 21.86 5.82 -3.09
N ARG A 29 22.50 5.74 -1.92
CA ARG A 29 22.78 4.48 -1.22
C ARG A 29 21.98 4.41 0.07
N LEU A 30 21.28 3.30 0.26
CA LEU A 30 20.56 2.98 1.49
C LEU A 30 21.54 2.66 2.62
N GLN A 31 21.09 2.85 3.87
CA GLN A 31 21.85 2.42 5.06
C GLN A 31 22.13 0.90 5.09
N THR A 32 21.33 0.10 4.38
CA THR A 32 21.56 -1.34 4.19
C THR A 32 22.73 -1.65 3.26
N GLY A 33 23.32 -0.63 2.61
CA GLY A 33 24.40 -0.76 1.65
C GLY A 33 23.94 -0.92 0.20
N ALA A 34 22.64 -1.13 -0.04
CA ALA A 34 22.06 -1.23 -1.37
C ALA A 34 22.03 0.13 -2.10
N THR A 35 22.21 0.12 -3.41
CA THR A 35 22.15 1.32 -4.26
C THR A 35 20.79 1.39 -4.93
N VAL A 36 20.15 2.57 -4.87
CA VAL A 36 18.92 2.87 -5.61
C VAL A 36 19.32 3.60 -6.88
N SER A 37 19.01 3.01 -8.03
CA SER A 37 19.44 3.52 -9.33
C SER A 37 18.35 3.41 -10.37
N PHE A 38 18.35 4.37 -11.30
CA PHE A 38 17.59 4.32 -12.53
C PHE A 38 18.50 3.80 -13.62
N VAL A 39 18.06 2.76 -14.31
CA VAL A 39 18.86 2.10 -15.34
C VAL A 39 18.07 2.09 -16.64
N ARG A 40 18.73 2.47 -17.73
CA ARG A 40 18.12 2.43 -19.06
C ARG A 40 18.00 0.98 -19.50
N VAL A 41 16.77 0.55 -19.80
CA VAL A 41 16.46 -0.80 -20.30
C VAL A 41 16.45 -0.81 -21.83
N ASP A 42 16.43 -2.01 -22.42
CA ASP A 42 16.28 -2.20 -23.86
C ASP A 42 15.06 -1.42 -24.38
N GLY A 43 15.28 -0.51 -25.35
CA GLY A 43 14.27 0.44 -25.84
C GLY A 43 14.46 1.88 -25.39
N GLY A 44 15.44 2.16 -24.53
CA GLY A 44 15.88 3.51 -24.19
C GLY A 44 15.08 4.18 -23.07
N GLU A 45 14.04 3.52 -22.56
CA GLU A 45 13.30 3.94 -21.36
C GLU A 45 14.06 3.55 -20.09
N TRP A 46 13.72 4.17 -18.96
CA TRP A 46 14.36 3.94 -17.66
C TRP A 46 13.48 3.10 -16.75
N GLY A 47 14.08 2.07 -16.16
CA GLY A 47 13.55 1.35 -15.00
C GLY A 47 14.22 1.79 -13.71
N ILE A 48 13.78 1.22 -12.59
CA ILE A 48 14.38 1.40 -11.26
C ILE A 48 14.90 0.06 -10.72
N HIS A 49 16.09 0.09 -10.11
CA HIS A 49 16.74 -1.04 -9.48
C HIS A 49 17.22 -0.66 -8.07
N ILE A 50 17.02 -1.57 -7.13
CA ILE A 50 17.53 -1.50 -5.76
C ILE A 50 18.30 -2.80 -5.52
N SER A 51 19.63 -2.71 -5.57
CA SER A 51 20.52 -3.88 -5.60
C SER A 51 21.85 -3.59 -4.90
N GLU A 52 22.85 -4.46 -5.07
CA GLU A 52 24.22 -4.30 -4.53
C GLU A 52 24.33 -4.38 -2.99
N GLY A 53 23.22 -4.67 -2.28
CA GLY A 53 23.19 -4.93 -0.85
C GLY A 53 23.05 -6.42 -0.51
N THR A 54 22.77 -6.73 0.75
CA THR A 54 22.50 -8.10 1.20
C THR A 54 21.04 -8.52 0.98
N ALA A 55 20.14 -7.57 0.73
CA ALA A 55 18.74 -7.86 0.44
C ALA A 55 18.59 -8.42 -0.97
N PRO A 56 17.57 -9.28 -1.23
CA PRO A 56 17.22 -9.67 -2.59
C PRO A 56 17.06 -8.45 -3.49
N GLU A 57 17.46 -8.56 -4.76
CA GLU A 57 17.26 -7.48 -5.72
C GLU A 57 15.77 -7.16 -5.86
N VAL A 58 15.48 -5.86 -5.91
CA VAL A 58 14.16 -5.32 -6.15
C VAL A 58 14.24 -4.45 -7.40
N ALA A 59 13.45 -4.73 -8.42
CA ALA A 59 13.50 -3.99 -9.68
C ALA A 59 12.13 -3.77 -10.31
N GLN A 60 12.03 -2.76 -11.17
CA GLN A 60 10.89 -2.54 -12.05
C GLN A 60 11.36 -1.88 -13.34
N GLY A 61 11.32 -2.63 -14.44
CA GLY A 61 11.73 -2.14 -15.77
C GLY A 61 10.71 -1.19 -16.42
N LYS A 62 9.44 -1.26 -16.02
CA LYS A 62 8.36 -0.39 -16.53
C LYS A 62 7.55 0.21 -15.37
N PRO A 63 8.10 1.22 -14.67
CA PRO A 63 7.54 1.71 -13.41
C PRO A 63 6.16 2.37 -13.54
N ALA A 64 5.85 2.96 -14.70
CA ALA A 64 4.52 3.47 -14.96
C ALA A 64 3.61 2.32 -15.39
N ARG A 65 2.71 1.88 -14.50
CA ARG A 65 1.73 0.83 -14.76
C ARG A 65 0.32 1.38 -14.57
N ILE A 66 -0.54 1.13 -15.54
CA ILE A 66 -1.95 1.56 -15.54
C ILE A 66 -2.82 0.37 -15.95
N GLU A 67 -3.85 0.08 -15.16
CA GLU A 67 -4.92 -0.84 -15.56
C GLU A 67 -6.11 0.00 -16.04
N ILE A 68 -6.68 -0.36 -17.19
CA ILE A 68 -7.86 0.30 -17.75
C ILE A 68 -9.00 -0.71 -17.85
N VAL A 69 -10.20 -0.28 -17.44
CA VAL A 69 -11.45 -0.99 -17.68
C VAL A 69 -12.35 -0.22 -18.64
N GLN A 70 -12.76 -0.86 -19.74
CA GLN A 70 -13.77 -0.31 -20.65
C GLN A 70 -15.16 -0.74 -20.21
N ALA A 71 -15.99 0.18 -19.71
CA ALA A 71 -17.43 0.01 -19.48
C ALA A 71 -17.89 -1.40 -19.04
N GLY A 72 -17.18 -2.02 -18.08
CA GLY A 72 -17.48 -3.33 -17.52
C GLY A 72 -17.16 -4.58 -18.38
N LYS A 73 -16.43 -4.44 -19.50
CA LYS A 73 -16.15 -5.55 -20.43
C LYS A 73 -14.80 -6.23 -20.18
N GLU A 74 -13.72 -5.51 -20.44
CA GLU A 74 -12.35 -6.05 -20.42
C GLU A 74 -11.41 -5.13 -19.66
N ARG A 75 -10.47 -5.76 -18.95
CA ARG A 75 -9.36 -5.10 -18.27
C ARG A 75 -8.10 -5.28 -19.09
N ARG A 76 -7.32 -4.21 -19.23
CA ARG A 76 -6.04 -4.24 -19.95
C ARG A 76 -4.99 -3.50 -19.13
N GLU A 77 -3.84 -4.12 -18.98
CA GLU A 77 -2.68 -3.50 -18.35
C GLU A 77 -1.81 -2.84 -19.42
N PHE A 78 -1.36 -1.63 -19.11
CA PHE A 78 -0.41 -0.86 -19.88
C PHE A 78 0.78 -0.54 -18.99
N ALA A 79 1.99 -0.65 -19.53
CA ALA A 79 3.21 -0.35 -18.78
C ALA A 79 4.26 0.31 -19.68
N ALA A 80 4.96 1.30 -19.13
CA ALA A 80 6.07 2.00 -19.77
C ALA A 80 7.20 2.28 -18.77
N GLY A 81 8.43 2.32 -19.27
CA GLY A 81 9.55 2.90 -18.52
C GLY A 81 9.46 4.43 -18.51
N TYR A 82 10.30 5.08 -17.70
CA TYR A 82 10.40 6.54 -17.76
C TYR A 82 11.14 6.97 -19.04
N ARG A 83 10.70 8.07 -19.65
CA ARG A 83 11.40 8.73 -20.76
C ARG A 83 12.49 9.65 -20.25
N THR A 84 12.25 10.33 -19.14
CA THR A 84 13.22 11.21 -18.49
C THR A 84 13.40 10.84 -17.03
N VAL A 85 14.63 11.01 -16.54
CA VAL A 85 15.06 10.83 -15.16
C VAL A 85 16.00 11.99 -14.89
N GLU A 86 15.57 12.96 -14.10
CA GLU A 86 16.28 14.21 -13.87
C GLU A 86 16.53 14.37 -12.37
N ARG A 87 17.77 14.72 -12.01
CA ARG A 87 18.09 15.06 -10.62
C ARG A 87 17.49 16.41 -10.27
N SER A 88 16.90 16.48 -9.07
CA SER A 88 16.48 17.72 -8.42
C SER A 88 17.10 17.82 -7.04
N ASP A 89 17.00 18.99 -6.40
CA ASP A 89 17.59 19.24 -5.08
C ASP A 89 17.08 18.26 -4.01
N SER A 90 15.87 17.72 -4.18
CA SER A 90 15.22 16.81 -3.24
C SER A 90 15.25 15.33 -3.65
N GLY A 91 15.88 14.98 -4.78
CA GLY A 91 15.94 13.60 -5.26
C GLY A 91 15.94 13.50 -6.78
N ILE A 92 15.02 12.70 -7.33
CA ILE A 92 14.89 12.47 -8.77
C ILE A 92 13.43 12.64 -9.20
N ASP A 93 13.21 13.42 -10.25
CA ASP A 93 11.94 13.53 -10.95
C ASP A 93 11.99 12.65 -12.21
N ALA A 94 11.03 11.74 -12.34
CA ALA A 94 10.95 10.78 -13.44
C ALA A 94 9.59 10.87 -14.15
N LEU A 95 9.61 10.81 -15.49
CA LEU A 95 8.43 11.03 -16.32
C LEU A 95 8.21 9.88 -17.28
N ALA A 96 6.99 9.33 -17.33
CA ALA A 96 6.56 8.39 -18.36
C ALA A 96 5.26 8.87 -19.02
N GLU A 97 4.99 8.36 -20.23
CA GLU A 97 3.72 8.59 -20.91
C GLU A 97 3.19 7.28 -21.49
N ILE A 98 1.90 7.02 -21.27
CA ILE A 98 1.17 5.86 -21.80
C ILE A 98 0.02 6.38 -22.64
N ALA A 99 0.06 6.12 -23.94
CA ALA A 99 -1.02 6.46 -24.87
C ALA A 99 -2.14 5.42 -24.80
N TYR A 100 -3.39 5.89 -24.83
CA TYR A 100 -4.58 5.05 -24.89
C TYR A 100 -5.47 5.43 -26.08
N GLY A 101 -5.18 4.79 -27.21
CA GLY A 101 -5.79 5.12 -28.50
C GLY A 101 -5.56 6.58 -28.88
N ALA A 102 -6.52 7.17 -29.59
CA ALA A 102 -6.52 8.59 -29.93
C ALA A 102 -7.20 9.49 -28.86
N GLY A 103 -7.78 8.88 -27.82
CA GLY A 103 -8.67 9.58 -26.87
C GLY A 103 -7.98 10.16 -25.65
N ALA A 104 -6.94 9.49 -25.14
CA ALA A 104 -6.24 9.93 -23.93
C ALA A 104 -4.76 9.56 -23.89
N VAL A 105 -3.97 10.35 -23.17
CA VAL A 105 -2.59 10.05 -22.77
C VAL A 105 -2.48 10.22 -21.27
N PHE A 106 -1.90 9.21 -20.60
CA PHE A 106 -1.59 9.27 -19.18
C PHE A 106 -0.14 9.69 -19.02
N ARG A 107 0.08 10.83 -18.38
CA ARG A 107 1.40 11.35 -18.05
C ARG A 107 1.69 11.06 -16.58
N VAL A 108 2.59 10.11 -16.33
CA VAL A 108 2.96 9.65 -14.99
C VAL A 108 4.23 10.40 -14.57
N GLN A 109 4.13 11.13 -13.46
CA GLN A 109 5.22 11.89 -12.85
C GLN A 109 5.51 11.30 -11.48
N ASP A 110 6.70 10.76 -11.30
CA ASP A 110 7.15 10.21 -10.03
C ASP A 110 8.30 11.06 -9.47
N ARG A 111 8.17 11.49 -8.22
CA ARG A 111 9.25 12.11 -7.48
C ARG A 111 9.80 11.13 -6.46
N TRP A 112 11.04 10.72 -6.66
CA TRP A 112 11.77 9.79 -5.82
C TRP A 112 12.70 10.52 -4.86
N SER A 113 12.74 10.09 -3.61
CA SER A 113 13.65 10.59 -2.59
C SER A 113 14.17 9.44 -1.74
N LEU A 114 15.31 9.67 -1.09
CA LEU A 114 15.97 8.70 -0.23
C LEU A 114 16.31 9.37 1.10
N ASN A 115 15.91 8.75 2.20
CA ASN A 115 16.27 9.17 3.56
C ASN A 115 16.66 7.94 4.40
N GLY A 116 17.96 7.78 4.66
CA GLY A 116 18.50 6.68 5.45
C GLY A 116 18.19 5.31 4.85
N ALA A 117 17.26 4.59 5.47
CA ALA A 117 16.81 3.26 5.05
C ALA A 117 15.52 3.30 4.21
N VAL A 118 14.97 4.48 3.92
CA VAL A 118 13.65 4.65 3.28
C VAL A 118 13.82 5.26 1.89
N VAL A 119 13.21 4.61 0.90
CA VAL A 119 12.95 5.18 -0.45
C VAL A 119 11.50 5.61 -0.48
N ALA A 120 11.24 6.88 -0.79
CA ALA A 120 9.88 7.39 -0.93
C ALA A 120 9.62 7.86 -2.35
N VAL A 121 8.40 7.59 -2.83
CA VAL A 121 7.91 8.04 -4.13
C VAL A 121 6.57 8.72 -3.98
N SER A 122 6.43 9.89 -4.60
CA SER A 122 5.14 10.53 -4.82
C SER A 122 4.81 10.44 -6.30
N ARG A 123 3.66 9.85 -6.63
CA ARG A 123 3.16 9.73 -7.99
C ARG A 123 2.04 10.72 -8.23
N LYS A 124 2.07 11.36 -9.40
CA LYS A 124 0.94 12.08 -10.00
C LYS A 124 0.68 11.55 -11.40
N VAL A 125 -0.59 11.27 -11.71
CA VAL A 125 -1.01 10.90 -13.07
C VAL A 125 -1.90 12.00 -13.63
N GLU A 126 -1.42 12.68 -14.67
CA GLU A 126 -2.19 13.67 -15.42
C GLU A 126 -2.83 12.96 -16.64
N VAL A 127 -4.15 13.02 -16.76
CA VAL A 127 -4.87 12.54 -17.95
C VAL A 127 -5.01 13.70 -18.93
N ARG A 128 -4.48 13.53 -20.15
CA ARG A 128 -4.67 14.46 -21.26
C ARG A 128 -5.68 13.88 -22.24
N GLY A 129 -6.80 14.55 -22.43
CA GLY A 129 -7.93 14.05 -23.21
C GLY A 129 -8.95 13.29 -22.36
N ASN A 130 -9.87 12.58 -23.01
CA ASN A 130 -10.98 11.86 -22.38
C ASN A 130 -11.25 10.55 -23.11
N ALA A 131 -11.58 9.50 -22.36
CA ALA A 131 -11.96 8.20 -22.92
C ALA A 131 -13.03 7.53 -22.04
N PRO A 132 -13.87 6.65 -22.60
CA PRO A 132 -14.82 5.89 -21.78
C PRO A 132 -14.11 4.89 -20.86
N GLY A 133 -14.69 4.66 -19.69
CA GLY A 133 -14.19 3.70 -18.71
C GLY A 133 -13.43 4.34 -17.56
N GLY A 134 -12.62 3.53 -16.88
CA GLY A 134 -11.85 3.95 -15.72
C GLY A 134 -10.43 3.41 -15.76
N PHE A 135 -9.54 4.07 -15.02
CA PHE A 135 -8.16 3.67 -14.83
C PHE A 135 -7.75 3.64 -13.36
N ASN A 136 -6.78 2.80 -13.05
CA ASN A 136 -5.98 2.88 -11.82
C ASN A 136 -4.51 2.91 -12.22
N SER A 137 -3.64 3.28 -11.30
CA SER A 137 -2.20 3.14 -11.49
C SER A 137 -1.55 2.42 -10.33
N SER A 138 -0.37 1.85 -10.56
CA SER A 138 0.31 1.05 -9.54
C SER A 138 1.82 1.27 -9.51
N LEU A 139 2.36 1.28 -8.29
CA LEU A 139 3.78 1.21 -8.00
C LEU A 139 4.09 -0.22 -7.59
N VAL A 140 4.75 -0.98 -8.47
CA VAL A 140 5.00 -2.41 -8.28
C VAL A 140 6.48 -2.68 -8.45
N PHE A 141 7.05 -3.41 -7.51
CA PHE A 141 8.37 -3.97 -7.61
C PHE A 141 8.31 -5.48 -7.79
N THR A 142 9.28 -6.01 -8.52
CA THR A 142 9.52 -7.43 -8.69
C THR A 142 10.75 -7.83 -7.89
N LEU A 143 10.64 -8.91 -7.11
CA LEU A 143 11.77 -9.49 -6.38
C LEU A 143 12.64 -10.36 -7.29
N ASP A 144 13.90 -10.55 -6.86
CA ASP A 144 14.81 -11.53 -7.44
C ASP A 144 14.10 -12.91 -7.62
N PRO A 145 14.17 -13.53 -8.81
CA PRO A 145 13.50 -14.80 -9.09
C PRO A 145 13.88 -15.98 -8.19
N SER A 146 15.02 -15.89 -7.50
CA SER A 146 15.46 -16.91 -6.53
C SER A 146 14.57 -16.94 -5.28
N VAL A 147 13.91 -15.83 -4.92
CA VAL A 147 13.03 -15.76 -3.75
C VAL A 147 11.71 -16.47 -4.04
N GLN A 148 11.40 -17.52 -3.27
CA GLN A 148 10.14 -18.24 -3.39
C GLN A 148 9.10 -17.73 -2.41
N TRP A 149 7.82 -17.85 -2.78
CA TRP A 149 6.68 -17.36 -1.98
C TRP A 149 6.69 -17.88 -0.54
N HIS A 150 7.08 -19.15 -0.35
CA HIS A 150 7.13 -19.82 0.95
C HIS A 150 8.36 -19.48 1.80
N ASP A 151 9.37 -18.81 1.22
CA ASP A 151 10.60 -18.42 1.92
C ASP A 151 10.50 -17.02 2.55
N VAL A 152 9.34 -16.37 2.39
CA VAL A 152 9.08 -15.01 2.86
C VAL A 152 8.06 -15.04 3.99
N SER A 153 8.38 -14.38 5.09
CA SER A 153 7.39 -14.08 6.13
C SER A 153 6.75 -12.73 5.86
N TYR A 154 5.42 -12.69 5.80
CA TYR A 154 4.65 -11.49 5.47
C TYR A 154 4.06 -10.85 6.73
N LEU A 155 3.94 -9.53 6.72
CA LEU A 155 3.35 -8.74 7.79
C LEU A 155 2.33 -7.77 7.20
N ALA A 156 1.12 -7.78 7.75
CA ALA A 156 0.13 -6.72 7.60
C ALA A 156 -0.54 -6.50 8.97
N PRO A 157 -0.40 -5.32 9.60
CA PRO A 157 -0.97 -5.01 10.91
C PRO A 157 -2.40 -5.50 11.09
N GLY A 158 -2.64 -6.28 12.14
CA GLY A 158 -3.98 -6.78 12.47
C GLY A 158 -4.55 -7.85 11.54
N ALA A 159 -3.84 -8.20 10.45
CA ALA A 159 -4.33 -9.13 9.43
C ALA A 159 -3.39 -10.32 9.18
N LEU A 160 -2.07 -10.15 9.31
CA LEU A 160 -1.07 -11.16 8.96
C LEU A 160 0.23 -10.97 9.76
N TYR A 161 0.67 -12.02 10.46
CA TYR A 161 1.90 -12.02 11.25
C TYR A 161 2.72 -13.30 10.95
N GLY A 162 3.16 -13.45 9.71
CA GLY A 162 3.92 -14.60 9.26
C GLY A 162 3.02 -15.78 8.90
N ASP A 163 2.94 -16.78 9.79
CA ASP A 163 2.23 -18.03 9.51
C ASP A 163 0.71 -17.82 9.39
N SER A 164 0.18 -18.11 8.20
CA SER A 164 -1.25 -18.01 7.88
C SER A 164 -2.11 -19.12 8.51
N ALA A 165 -1.52 -20.20 9.03
CA ALA A 165 -2.25 -21.35 9.58
C ALA A 165 -3.12 -21.00 10.81
N TYR A 166 -2.75 -19.95 11.53
CA TYR A 166 -3.50 -19.46 12.69
C TYR A 166 -4.51 -18.36 12.34
N ASN A 167 -4.55 -17.95 11.08
CA ASN A 167 -5.56 -17.04 10.57
C ASN A 167 -6.76 -17.85 10.06
N GLY A 168 -7.97 -17.35 10.28
CA GLY A 168 -9.16 -17.99 9.71
C GLY A 168 -9.02 -18.09 8.19
N GLU A 169 -9.38 -19.23 7.61
CA GLU A 169 -9.16 -19.59 6.20
C GLU A 169 -9.46 -18.46 5.20
N ARG A 170 -10.56 -17.74 5.43
CA ARG A 170 -11.13 -16.69 4.57
C ARG A 170 -10.67 -15.27 4.91
N SER A 171 -9.85 -15.12 5.96
CA SER A 171 -9.35 -13.82 6.41
C SER A 171 -8.40 -13.22 5.36
N PRO A 172 -8.18 -11.88 5.36
CA PRO A 172 -7.22 -11.25 4.44
C PRO A 172 -5.82 -11.89 4.49
N GLY A 173 -5.31 -12.22 5.68
CA GLY A 173 -4.06 -12.98 5.87
C GLY A 173 -4.24 -14.50 5.97
N GLY A 174 -5.41 -15.03 5.63
CA GLY A 174 -5.79 -16.44 5.79
C GLY A 174 -5.15 -17.39 4.78
N THR A 175 -5.36 -18.69 5.02
CA THR A 175 -4.76 -19.78 4.23
C THR A 175 -5.21 -19.82 2.77
N LEU A 176 -6.42 -19.37 2.41
CA LEU A 176 -6.85 -19.30 1.01
C LEU A 176 -6.03 -18.27 0.21
N ASN A 177 -5.80 -17.10 0.81
CA ASN A 177 -4.98 -16.05 0.20
C ASN A 177 -3.51 -16.48 0.08
N TYR A 178 -2.97 -17.10 1.12
CA TYR A 178 -1.62 -17.68 1.09
C TYR A 178 -1.47 -18.76 0.00
N SER A 179 -2.42 -19.69 -0.08
CA SER A 179 -2.40 -20.78 -1.08
C SER A 179 -2.53 -20.25 -2.51
N ALA A 180 -3.31 -19.19 -2.68
CA ALA A 180 -3.46 -18.50 -3.96
C ALA A 180 -2.30 -17.52 -4.28
N ARG A 181 -1.27 -17.50 -3.43
CA ARG A 181 -0.08 -16.64 -3.55
C ARG A 181 -0.41 -15.17 -3.75
N ARG A 182 -1.36 -14.65 -2.97
CA ARG A 182 -1.74 -13.23 -2.97
C ARG A 182 -2.12 -12.76 -1.58
N PHE A 183 -1.63 -11.59 -1.22
CA PHE A 183 -2.12 -10.76 -0.14
C PHE A 183 -2.37 -9.39 -0.72
N LEU A 184 -3.64 -9.00 -0.84
CA LEU A 184 -4.07 -7.71 -1.37
C LEU A 184 -5.04 -7.10 -0.36
N MET A 185 -4.58 -6.08 0.35
CA MET A 185 -5.33 -5.49 1.45
C MET A 185 -5.62 -4.02 1.14
N ARG A 186 -6.87 -3.63 1.32
CA ARG A 186 -7.28 -2.22 1.26
C ARG A 186 -6.64 -1.50 2.43
N GLU A 187 -6.02 -0.36 2.18
CA GLU A 187 -5.14 0.25 3.18
C GLU A 187 -5.86 0.68 4.47
N ASP A 188 -7.12 1.10 4.33
CA ASP A 188 -8.02 1.56 5.39
C ASP A 188 -8.65 0.40 6.19
N MET A 189 -8.41 -0.86 5.79
CA MET A 189 -8.81 -2.04 6.57
C MET A 189 -7.77 -2.40 7.65
N LEU A 190 -6.60 -1.78 7.57
CA LEU A 190 -5.47 -2.03 8.45
C LEU A 190 -5.34 -0.90 9.49
N PRO A 191 -4.90 -1.20 10.72
CA PRO A 191 -4.57 -0.18 11.71
C PRO A 191 -3.51 0.83 11.24
N ALA A 192 -2.67 0.43 10.29
CA ALA A 192 -1.75 1.30 9.56
C ALA A 192 -1.65 0.75 8.12
N PRO A 193 -1.55 1.60 7.08
CA PRO A 193 -1.46 1.20 5.67
C PRO A 193 -0.09 0.60 5.33
N LEU A 194 0.27 -0.50 6.00
CA LEU A 194 1.61 -1.08 6.07
C LEU A 194 1.59 -2.55 5.61
N PHE A 195 2.53 -2.93 4.75
CA PHE A 195 2.82 -4.33 4.41
C PHE A 195 4.32 -4.56 4.43
N ALA A 196 4.79 -5.70 4.95
CA ALA A 196 6.21 -6.02 4.93
C ALA A 196 6.50 -7.46 4.51
N LEU A 197 7.65 -7.63 3.86
CA LEU A 197 8.27 -8.89 3.51
C LEU A 197 9.54 -9.02 4.36
N SER A 198 9.69 -10.17 5.01
CA SER A 198 10.88 -10.53 5.78
C SER A 198 11.52 -11.76 5.17
N PHE A 199 12.82 -11.66 4.89
CA PHE A 199 13.59 -12.71 4.23
C PHE A 199 14.41 -13.51 5.25
N SER A 200 14.72 -14.76 4.91
CA SER A 200 15.47 -15.68 5.77
C SER A 200 16.90 -15.21 6.09
N ASN A 201 17.48 -14.36 5.24
CA ASN A 201 18.80 -13.77 5.44
C ASN A 201 18.81 -12.57 6.40
N GLY A 202 17.68 -12.28 7.07
CA GLY A 202 17.54 -11.17 8.02
C GLY A 202 17.38 -9.80 7.39
N THR A 203 17.13 -9.72 6.08
CA THR A 203 16.73 -8.46 5.42
C THR A 203 15.21 -8.36 5.33
N SER A 204 14.70 -7.14 5.14
CA SER A 204 13.27 -6.89 5.03
C SER A 204 12.97 -5.71 4.11
N VAL A 205 11.76 -5.68 3.56
CA VAL A 205 11.19 -4.52 2.89
C VAL A 205 9.80 -4.28 3.44
N ALA A 206 9.56 -3.09 3.98
CA ALA A 206 8.25 -2.65 4.46
C ALA A 206 7.76 -1.48 3.61
N MET A 207 6.49 -1.52 3.18
CA MET A 207 5.83 -0.52 2.37
C MET A 207 4.72 0.16 3.18
N LEU A 208 4.63 1.48 3.08
CA LEU A 208 3.67 2.31 3.81
C LEU A 208 3.10 3.40 2.89
N ASP A 209 1.79 3.64 2.93
CA ASP A 209 1.24 4.94 2.51
C ASP A 209 1.43 5.94 3.67
N PRO A 210 2.28 6.99 3.53
CA PRO A 210 2.55 7.92 4.61
C PRO A 210 1.44 8.96 4.81
N ALA A 211 0.46 9.06 3.90
CA ALA A 211 -0.60 10.06 3.96
C ALA A 211 -1.95 9.46 3.50
N PRO A 212 -2.45 8.40 4.16
CA PRO A 212 -3.69 7.75 3.77
C PRO A 212 -4.88 8.70 3.95
N TRP A 213 -5.82 8.69 3.00
CA TRP A 213 -7.00 9.58 3.03
C TRP A 213 -8.30 8.82 3.27
N GLY A 214 -8.50 7.67 2.60
CA GLY A 214 -9.62 6.77 2.90
C GLY A 214 -11.00 7.22 2.38
N GLU A 215 -11.09 8.29 1.59
CA GLU A 215 -12.39 8.75 1.07
C GLU A 215 -13.00 7.74 0.10
N SER A 216 -14.32 7.56 0.22
CA SER A 216 -15.09 6.61 -0.57
C SER A 216 -16.54 7.07 -0.76
N THR A 217 -17.35 6.24 -1.39
CA THR A 217 -18.77 6.47 -1.65
C THR A 217 -19.67 5.47 -0.92
N VAL A 218 -20.94 5.82 -0.76
CA VAL A 218 -21.94 4.92 -0.16
C VAL A 218 -22.11 3.66 -1.01
N GLU A 219 -22.07 3.81 -2.33
CA GLU A 219 -22.15 2.71 -3.30
C GLU A 219 -20.98 1.74 -3.13
N GLU A 220 -19.77 2.26 -2.93
CA GLU A 220 -18.57 1.47 -2.66
C GLU A 220 -18.66 0.75 -1.33
N THR A 221 -19.12 1.42 -0.27
CA THR A 221 -19.30 0.79 1.04
C THR A 221 -20.31 -0.36 1.00
N LYS A 222 -21.36 -0.23 0.19
CA LYS A 222 -22.36 -1.29 -0.03
C LYS A 222 -21.88 -2.41 -0.96
N LEU A 223 -20.71 -2.26 -1.59
CA LEU A 223 -20.19 -3.17 -2.62
C LEU A 223 -21.25 -3.49 -3.68
N SER A 224 -21.93 -2.45 -4.17
CA SER A 224 -23.09 -2.55 -5.09
C SER A 224 -22.74 -3.12 -6.48
N SER A 225 -21.45 -3.10 -6.85
CA SER A 225 -20.90 -3.61 -8.10
C SER A 225 -19.49 -4.15 -7.86
N ASP A 226 -19.05 -5.10 -8.69
CA ASP A 226 -17.68 -5.63 -8.67
C ASP A 226 -16.66 -4.69 -9.33
N VAL A 227 -17.15 -3.79 -10.18
CA VAL A 227 -16.36 -2.78 -10.87
C VAL A 227 -17.02 -1.42 -10.67
N MET A 228 -16.27 -0.48 -10.12
CA MET A 228 -16.74 0.88 -9.85
C MET A 228 -15.77 1.89 -10.43
N THR A 229 -16.30 3.01 -10.93
CA THR A 229 -15.51 4.13 -11.41
C THR A 229 -16.04 5.40 -10.77
N ASP A 230 -15.22 6.05 -9.95
CA ASP A 230 -15.56 7.28 -9.24
C ASP A 230 -14.27 7.99 -8.87
N GLU A 231 -14.20 9.31 -9.05
CA GLU A 231 -13.02 10.12 -8.73
C GLU A 231 -12.80 10.31 -7.22
N ARG A 232 -13.82 10.02 -6.40
CA ARG A 232 -13.78 10.20 -4.95
C ARG A 232 -13.09 9.05 -4.21
N PHE A 233 -12.62 8.02 -4.90
CA PHE A 233 -11.90 6.90 -4.27
C PHE A 233 -10.47 7.32 -3.91
N GLN A 234 -10.24 7.68 -2.65
CA GLN A 234 -8.93 8.14 -2.16
C GLN A 234 -8.26 7.10 -1.26
N PHE A 235 -8.37 5.83 -1.62
CA PHE A 235 -7.64 4.75 -0.96
C PHE A 235 -7.05 3.76 -1.96
N GLY A 236 -5.94 3.16 -1.58
CA GLY A 236 -5.24 2.13 -2.33
C GLY A 236 -5.38 0.73 -1.77
N THR A 237 -4.65 -0.17 -2.44
CA THR A 237 -4.43 -1.54 -2.02
C THR A 237 -2.94 -1.81 -2.02
N LEU A 238 -2.48 -2.44 -0.95
CA LEU A 238 -1.09 -2.81 -0.73
C LEU A 238 -0.95 -4.31 -0.48
N GLY A 239 0.19 -4.86 -0.89
CA GLY A 239 0.55 -6.23 -0.56
C GLY A 239 1.50 -6.87 -1.56
N ALA A 240 1.44 -8.20 -1.65
CA ALA A 240 2.31 -9.02 -2.49
C ALA A 240 1.54 -10.13 -3.19
N TRP A 241 1.97 -10.51 -4.39
CA TRP A 241 1.38 -11.59 -5.17
C TRP A 241 2.41 -12.29 -6.03
N GLN A 242 2.12 -13.52 -6.44
CA GLN A 242 2.97 -14.28 -7.36
C GLN A 242 2.10 -15.00 -8.41
N ALA A 243 2.22 -14.57 -9.66
CA ALA A 243 1.63 -15.30 -10.78
C ALA A 243 2.41 -16.62 -11.06
N PRO A 244 1.77 -17.67 -11.59
CA PRO A 244 2.44 -18.94 -11.88
C PRO A 244 3.69 -18.74 -12.76
N GLY A 245 4.83 -19.27 -12.31
CA GLY A 245 6.11 -19.18 -13.04
C GLY A 245 6.72 -17.78 -13.09
N ARG A 246 6.23 -16.82 -12.30
CA ARG A 246 6.75 -15.45 -12.23
C ARG A 246 7.36 -15.19 -10.84
N PRO A 247 8.32 -14.24 -10.73
CA PRO A 247 8.81 -13.81 -9.43
C PRO A 247 7.69 -13.17 -8.59
N ILE A 248 7.94 -13.03 -7.30
CA ILE A 248 7.03 -12.31 -6.40
C ILE A 248 7.02 -10.83 -6.79
N GLU A 249 5.83 -10.27 -6.88
CA GLU A 249 5.60 -8.84 -7.02
C GLU A 249 5.01 -8.31 -5.71
N PHE A 250 5.35 -7.07 -5.36
CA PHE A 250 4.73 -6.36 -4.25
C PHE A 250 4.61 -4.89 -4.59
N GLY A 251 3.60 -4.22 -4.03
CA GLY A 251 3.34 -2.85 -4.41
C GLY A 251 2.01 -2.31 -3.94
N PHE A 252 1.74 -1.10 -4.44
CA PHE A 252 0.55 -0.31 -4.13
C PHE A 252 -0.21 0.00 -5.42
N GLN A 253 -1.54 -0.14 -5.38
CA GLN A 253 -2.45 0.19 -6.47
C GLN A 253 -3.46 1.23 -6.02
N PHE A 254 -3.71 2.24 -6.85
CA PHE A 254 -4.60 3.35 -6.55
C PHE A 254 -5.52 3.68 -7.75
N PRO A 255 -6.85 3.72 -7.58
CA PRO A 255 -7.61 3.26 -6.41
C PRO A 255 -7.46 1.76 -6.14
N GLY A 256 -7.75 1.36 -4.91
CA GLY A 256 -7.52 -0.01 -4.42
C GLY A 256 -8.45 -1.08 -5.02
N THR A 257 -7.87 -2.21 -5.41
CA THR A 257 -8.57 -3.46 -5.75
C THR A 257 -8.53 -4.44 -4.59
N ALA A 258 -9.67 -4.99 -4.19
CA ALA A 258 -9.75 -5.98 -3.12
C ALA A 258 -10.26 -7.33 -3.63
N ALA A 259 -9.69 -8.42 -3.11
CA ALA A 259 -10.23 -9.76 -3.21
C ALA A 259 -10.87 -10.13 -1.87
N VAL A 260 -12.18 -10.38 -1.87
CA VAL A 260 -12.96 -10.63 -0.65
C VAL A 260 -13.55 -12.02 -0.68
N TYR A 261 -13.28 -12.81 0.35
CA TYR A 261 -13.97 -14.08 0.55
C TYR A 261 -15.26 -13.88 1.31
N ALA A 262 -16.36 -14.43 0.78
CA ALA A 262 -17.62 -14.48 1.51
C ALA A 262 -17.49 -15.40 2.73
N PHE A 263 -18.22 -15.08 3.80
CA PHE A 263 -18.34 -15.91 4.99
C PHE A 263 -19.66 -16.70 4.98
N GLY A 264 -19.66 -17.91 5.52
CA GLY A 264 -20.85 -18.74 5.67
C GLY A 264 -20.63 -20.21 5.29
N PRO A 265 -21.54 -21.11 5.70
CA PRO A 265 -21.38 -22.57 5.54
C PRO A 265 -21.28 -23.04 4.08
N ASN A 266 -21.83 -22.26 3.14
CA ASN A 266 -21.80 -22.56 1.69
C ASN A 266 -21.09 -21.46 0.88
N ALA A 267 -20.25 -20.66 1.52
CA ALA A 267 -19.57 -19.56 0.84
C ALA A 267 -18.51 -20.08 -0.15
N SER A 268 -18.44 -19.49 -1.34
CA SER A 268 -17.46 -19.83 -2.36
C SER A 268 -16.03 -19.72 -1.84
N THR A 269 -15.15 -20.64 -2.26
CA THR A 269 -13.69 -20.55 -2.07
C THR A 269 -13.01 -19.73 -3.17
N GLU A 270 -13.78 -19.20 -4.12
CA GLU A 270 -13.33 -18.16 -5.05
C GLU A 270 -13.63 -16.78 -4.47
N PRO A 271 -12.66 -15.84 -4.50
CA PRO A 271 -12.89 -14.50 -4.00
C PRO A 271 -13.78 -13.69 -4.95
N ARG A 272 -14.63 -12.85 -4.37
CA ARG A 272 -15.26 -11.75 -5.09
C ARG A 272 -14.23 -10.63 -5.28
N TRP A 273 -14.02 -10.20 -6.52
CA TRP A 273 -13.09 -9.11 -6.82
C TRP A 273 -13.82 -7.79 -6.91
N ILE A 274 -13.44 -6.85 -6.06
CA ILE A 274 -13.96 -5.48 -6.08
C ILE A 274 -12.88 -4.56 -6.62
N ARG A 275 -13.13 -3.97 -7.78
CA ARG A 275 -12.17 -3.16 -8.52
C ARG A 275 -12.67 -1.73 -8.62
N ARG A 276 -11.75 -0.80 -8.41
CA ARG A 276 -12.04 0.63 -8.33
C ARG A 276 -11.11 1.37 -9.25
N PHE A 277 -11.66 2.38 -9.89
CA PHE A 277 -11.00 3.13 -10.94
C PHE A 277 -11.39 4.60 -10.83
N HIS A 278 -10.50 5.50 -11.24
CA HIS A 278 -10.85 6.89 -11.53
C HIS A 278 -11.32 7.00 -12.98
N PRO A 279 -12.20 7.96 -13.30
CA PRO A 279 -12.62 8.19 -14.68
C PRO A 279 -11.44 8.61 -15.57
N ILE A 280 -11.41 8.17 -16.83
CA ILE A 280 -10.42 8.65 -17.80
C ILE A 280 -10.88 10.00 -18.35
N ALA A 281 -10.70 11.03 -17.52
CA ALA A 281 -11.13 12.40 -17.81
C ALA A 281 -10.03 13.40 -17.50
N GLN A 282 -9.90 14.42 -18.35
CA GLN A 282 -8.97 15.51 -18.11
C GLN A 282 -9.34 16.26 -16.82
N GLY A 283 -8.35 16.53 -15.97
CA GLY A 283 -8.55 17.23 -14.70
C GLY A 283 -8.89 16.33 -13.51
N VAL A 284 -9.07 15.02 -13.71
CA VAL A 284 -9.25 14.08 -12.61
C VAL A 284 -8.06 14.12 -11.64
N ALA A 285 -8.34 14.19 -10.33
CA ALA A 285 -7.31 14.13 -9.31
C ALA A 285 -6.83 12.67 -9.17
N HIS A 286 -5.55 12.44 -9.45
CA HIS A 286 -4.94 11.12 -9.27
C HIS A 286 -3.48 11.29 -8.83
N GLY A 287 -3.24 11.11 -7.54
CA GLY A 287 -1.91 11.13 -6.96
C GLY A 287 -1.88 10.48 -5.59
N TYR A 288 -0.76 9.88 -5.26
CA TYR A 288 -0.56 9.14 -4.02
C TYR A 288 0.94 9.07 -3.70
N ALA A 289 1.28 8.71 -2.46
CA ALA A 289 2.65 8.53 -2.03
C ALA A 289 2.85 7.13 -1.44
N VAL A 290 4.03 6.56 -1.62
CA VAL A 290 4.40 5.28 -1.03
C VAL A 290 5.83 5.35 -0.57
N SER A 291 6.09 4.87 0.63
CA SER A 291 7.43 4.76 1.20
C SER A 291 7.81 3.30 1.40
N PHE A 292 9.08 2.97 1.15
CA PHE A 292 9.66 1.64 1.25
C PHE A 292 10.85 1.67 2.20
N ARG A 293 10.72 1.06 3.38
CA ARG A 293 11.81 0.90 4.36
C ARG A 293 12.53 -0.42 4.14
N PHE A 294 13.84 -0.36 3.98
CA PHE A 294 14.73 -1.52 3.84
C PHE A 294 15.42 -1.83 5.16
N GLY A 295 15.25 -3.05 5.67
CA GLY A 295 15.88 -3.53 6.90
C GLY A 295 17.03 -4.50 6.65
N ILE A 296 17.97 -4.57 7.60
CA ILE A 296 19.09 -5.51 7.61
C ILE A 296 19.34 -5.99 9.05
N GLY A 297 19.68 -7.27 9.21
CA GLY A 297 19.94 -7.87 10.52
C GLY A 297 18.69 -7.96 11.41
N GLU A 298 17.51 -8.05 10.82
CA GLU A 298 16.23 -8.10 11.51
C GLU A 298 15.71 -9.54 11.57
N SER A 299 15.40 -10.05 12.77
CA SER A 299 14.51 -11.20 12.90
C SER A 299 13.09 -10.78 12.49
N PHE A 300 12.20 -11.73 12.22
CA PHE A 300 10.80 -11.39 11.91
C PHE A 300 10.12 -10.58 13.04
N ARG A 301 10.47 -10.85 14.30
CA ARG A 301 10.02 -10.05 15.45
C ARG A 301 10.54 -8.61 15.38
N ASP A 302 11.77 -8.41 14.92
CA ASP A 302 12.33 -7.07 14.71
C ASP A 302 11.63 -6.36 13.54
N VAL A 303 11.32 -7.06 12.45
CA VAL A 303 10.53 -6.50 11.33
C VAL A 303 9.19 -5.98 11.84
N ILE A 304 8.47 -6.76 12.65
CA ILE A 304 7.21 -6.34 13.26
C ILE A 304 7.40 -5.06 14.08
N ARG A 305 8.31 -5.08 15.05
CA ARG A 305 8.55 -3.95 15.97
C ARG A 305 8.99 -2.70 15.22
N ASN A 306 9.95 -2.83 14.32
CA ASN A 306 10.59 -1.70 13.64
C ASN A 306 9.66 -1.09 12.59
N SER A 307 8.91 -1.92 11.86
CA SER A 307 7.93 -1.43 10.87
C SER A 307 6.78 -0.69 11.54
N TRP A 308 6.29 -1.18 12.70
CA TRP A 308 5.28 -0.47 13.49
C TRP A 308 5.77 0.89 14.00
N ARG A 309 6.99 0.95 14.57
CA ARG A 309 7.56 2.22 15.04
C ARG A 309 7.78 3.20 13.90
N TRP A 310 8.23 2.71 12.75
CA TRP A 310 8.38 3.52 11.55
C TRP A 310 7.02 4.06 11.07
N ALA A 311 6.00 3.20 10.96
CA ALA A 311 4.66 3.63 10.58
C ALA A 311 4.08 4.68 11.54
N TRP A 312 4.20 4.46 12.85
CA TRP A 312 3.78 5.43 13.87
C TRP A 312 4.44 6.80 13.67
N ASN A 313 5.75 6.83 13.48
CA ASN A 313 6.49 8.08 13.30
C ASN A 313 6.19 8.76 11.96
N ALA A 314 5.95 7.98 10.90
CA ALA A 314 5.68 8.51 9.56
C ALA A 314 4.25 9.06 9.43
N LEU A 315 3.27 8.37 10.04
CA LEU A 315 1.87 8.79 10.04
C LEU A 315 1.59 9.93 11.02
N ASP A 316 2.41 10.06 12.07
CA ASP A 316 2.27 11.05 13.15
C ASP A 316 0.81 11.21 13.61
N PRO A 317 0.14 10.10 14.02
CA PRO A 317 -1.28 10.14 14.31
C PRO A 317 -1.57 11.02 15.53
N ALA A 318 -2.65 11.77 15.49
CA ALA A 318 -3.09 12.58 16.61
C ALA A 318 -3.34 11.71 17.86
N VAL A 319 -2.67 12.03 18.97
CA VAL A 319 -2.85 11.34 20.25
C VAL A 319 -3.97 12.03 21.03
N THR A 320 -5.18 11.49 20.93
CA THR A 320 -6.32 11.94 21.73
C THR A 320 -6.28 11.28 23.10
N THR A 321 -6.07 12.07 24.15
CA THR A 321 -6.19 11.58 25.53
C THR A 321 -7.65 11.42 25.90
N ILE A 322 -8.03 10.22 26.33
CA ILE A 322 -9.39 9.91 26.76
C ILE A 322 -9.37 9.67 28.28
N ASP A 323 -10.33 10.24 29.00
CA ASP A 323 -10.54 9.94 30.42
C ASP A 323 -11.05 8.50 30.57
N LEU A 324 -10.15 7.59 30.95
CA LEU A 324 -10.46 6.18 31.14
C LEU A 324 -11.48 5.95 32.24
N GLU A 325 -11.55 6.82 33.25
CA GLU A 325 -12.53 6.71 34.32
C GLU A 325 -13.92 7.09 33.81
N LEU A 326 -14.00 8.14 32.98
CA LEU A 326 -15.23 8.47 32.27
C LEU A 326 -15.68 7.34 31.34
N VAL A 327 -14.76 6.76 30.54
CA VAL A 327 -15.08 5.62 29.65
C VAL A 327 -15.60 4.45 30.46
N ARG A 328 -14.91 4.07 31.54
CA ARG A 328 -15.31 2.99 32.43
C ARG A 328 -16.71 3.24 32.99
N ARG A 329 -16.96 4.44 33.51
CA ARG A 329 -18.27 4.83 34.05
C ARG A 329 -19.35 4.77 32.98
N VAL A 330 -19.15 5.38 31.82
CA VAL A 330 -20.12 5.39 30.71
C VAL A 330 -20.44 3.97 30.22
N LEU A 331 -19.42 3.13 30.03
CA LEU A 331 -19.64 1.73 29.62
C LEU A 331 -20.37 0.92 30.68
N THR A 332 -20.03 1.11 31.97
CA THR A 332 -20.70 0.42 33.08
C THR A 332 -22.14 0.87 33.24
N ASP A 333 -22.38 2.19 33.24
CA ASP A 333 -23.71 2.78 33.34
C ASP A 333 -24.58 2.36 32.15
N HIS A 334 -24.02 2.29 30.94
CA HIS A 334 -24.71 1.77 29.77
C HIS A 334 -25.11 0.30 29.95
N LEU A 335 -24.20 -0.57 30.39
CA LEU A 335 -24.50 -1.98 30.64
C LEU A 335 -25.56 -2.17 31.73
N VAL A 336 -25.46 -1.40 32.83
CA VAL A 336 -26.45 -1.43 33.92
C VAL A 336 -27.82 -0.97 33.41
N ALA A 337 -27.87 0.07 32.58
CA ALA A 337 -29.12 0.57 32.01
C ALA A 337 -29.80 -0.43 31.06
N GLN A 338 -29.06 -1.40 30.50
CA GLN A 338 -29.63 -2.48 29.67
C GLN A 338 -29.99 -3.73 30.48
N ALA A 339 -29.67 -3.82 31.78
CA ALA A 339 -30.02 -4.98 32.59
C ALA A 339 -31.54 -5.07 32.80
N ALA A 340 -32.10 -6.27 32.61
CA ALA A 340 -33.51 -6.55 32.74
C ALA A 340 -33.77 -7.83 33.54
N THR A 341 -34.87 -7.86 34.30
CA THR A 341 -35.38 -9.07 34.95
C THR A 341 -36.56 -9.61 34.16
N ILE A 342 -36.41 -10.81 33.62
CA ILE A 342 -37.44 -11.53 32.86
C ILE A 342 -37.70 -12.85 33.56
N ASP A 343 -38.95 -13.10 33.96
CA ASP A 343 -39.37 -14.32 34.68
C ASP A 343 -38.49 -14.66 35.90
N GLY A 344 -38.11 -13.64 36.67
CA GLY A 344 -37.29 -13.76 37.88
C GLY A 344 -35.78 -13.94 37.63
N ARG A 345 -35.31 -13.84 36.38
CA ARG A 345 -33.89 -13.93 36.02
C ARG A 345 -33.39 -12.59 35.52
N THR A 346 -32.31 -12.07 36.12
CA THR A 346 -31.70 -10.79 35.72
C THR A 346 -30.52 -11.02 34.78
N ALA A 347 -30.56 -10.39 33.60
CA ALA A 347 -29.48 -10.45 32.61
C ALA A 347 -29.53 -9.24 31.67
N ILE A 348 -28.57 -9.15 30.74
CA ILE A 348 -28.60 -8.19 29.63
C ILE A 348 -29.25 -8.89 28.42
N PRO A 349 -30.31 -8.31 27.82
CA PRO A 349 -30.95 -8.85 26.62
C PRO A 349 -29.97 -8.95 25.46
N PHE A 350 -30.12 -10.00 24.65
CA PHE A 350 -29.24 -10.28 23.49
C PHE A 350 -29.27 -9.19 22.40
N ALA A 351 -30.40 -8.48 22.24
CA ALA A 351 -30.49 -7.32 21.35
C ALA A 351 -31.45 -6.27 21.91
N VAL A 352 -31.07 -5.01 21.75
CA VAL A 352 -31.88 -3.83 22.09
C VAL A 352 -31.97 -2.95 20.84
N ALA A 353 -33.16 -2.42 20.53
CA ALA A 353 -33.36 -1.56 19.38
C ALA A 353 -32.61 -0.22 19.55
N THR A 354 -31.71 0.11 18.63
CA THR A 354 -30.95 1.38 18.65
C THR A 354 -31.67 2.56 17.97
N PHE A 355 -32.78 2.31 17.25
CA PHE A 355 -33.57 3.35 16.60
C PHE A 355 -35.08 3.28 16.98
N ASP A 356 -35.60 4.43 17.40
CA ASP A 356 -37.00 4.89 17.49
C ASP A 356 -38.08 4.06 18.23
N THR A 357 -37.76 3.19 19.18
CA THR A 357 -38.82 2.73 20.09
C THR A 357 -38.41 2.38 21.52
N SER A 358 -37.13 2.18 21.82
CA SER A 358 -36.69 1.52 23.09
C SER A 358 -37.45 0.22 23.39
N ARG A 359 -38.10 -0.38 22.38
CA ARG A 359 -38.97 -1.54 22.55
C ARG A 359 -38.13 -2.82 22.51
N PRO A 360 -38.50 -3.82 23.31
CA PRO A 360 -38.02 -5.19 23.18
C PRO A 360 -38.07 -5.69 21.72
N GLN A 361 -36.95 -6.22 21.21
CA GLN A 361 -36.87 -6.88 19.91
C GLN A 361 -37.34 -8.33 19.99
N TRP A 362 -37.49 -9.01 18.84
CA TRP A 362 -38.04 -10.38 18.73
C TRP A 362 -37.29 -11.47 19.53
N ASN A 363 -36.12 -11.15 20.09
CA ASN A 363 -35.26 -12.02 20.89
C ASN A 363 -34.92 -11.45 22.29
N TRP A 364 -35.68 -10.48 22.80
CA TRP A 364 -35.44 -9.81 24.09
C TRP A 364 -35.40 -10.75 25.30
N THR A 365 -36.11 -11.88 25.25
CA THR A 365 -36.11 -12.89 26.33
C THR A 365 -34.88 -13.79 26.32
N MET A 366 -34.03 -13.70 25.29
CA MET A 366 -32.73 -14.36 25.28
C MET A 366 -31.74 -13.54 26.12
N ALA A 367 -31.30 -14.12 27.22
CA ALA A 367 -30.23 -13.60 28.05
C ALA A 367 -28.88 -14.09 27.53
N ALA A 368 -27.97 -13.17 27.20
CA ALA A 368 -26.59 -13.55 26.91
C ALA A 368 -25.84 -13.82 28.22
N MET A 369 -25.25 -15.00 28.38
CA MET A 369 -24.20 -15.24 29.38
C MET A 369 -22.85 -15.06 28.70
N GLY A 370 -22.25 -13.86 28.84
CA GLY A 370 -20.93 -13.53 28.27
C GLY A 370 -20.90 -12.18 27.53
N PHE A 371 -19.73 -11.80 27.03
CA PHE A 371 -19.54 -10.57 26.26
C PHE A 371 -19.96 -10.77 24.80
N VAL A 372 -21.18 -10.37 24.47
CA VAL A 372 -21.63 -10.21 23.08
C VAL A 372 -22.33 -8.85 22.94
N SER A 373 -21.60 -7.76 23.20
CA SER A 373 -22.13 -6.42 22.97
C SER A 373 -21.95 -6.04 21.50
N LYS A 374 -22.92 -6.37 20.66
CA LYS A 374 -23.15 -5.64 19.42
C LYS A 374 -24.44 -4.86 19.61
N ASN A 375 -24.33 -3.58 19.93
CA ASN A 375 -25.45 -2.65 19.76
C ASN A 375 -25.67 -2.56 18.24
N ILE A 376 -26.75 -3.15 17.73
CA ILE A 376 -27.09 -3.17 16.30
C ILE A 376 -28.10 -2.07 16.02
#